data_AF-A0AAW2U0E2-F1
#
_entry.id   AF-A0AAW2U0E2-F1
#
_cell.length_a   1.000
_cell.length_b   1.000
_cell.length_c   1.000
_cell.angle_alpha   90.00
_cell.angle_beta   90.00
_cell.angle_gamma   90.00
#
_symmetry.space_group_name_H-M   'P 1'
#
loop_
_entity.id
_entity.type
_entity.pdbx_description
1 polymer ?
#
loop_
_entity_poly.entity_id
_entity_poly.type
_entity_poly.pdbx_seq_one_letter_code
_entity_poly.pdbx_strand_id
1 'polypeptide(L)'
;MDNVRGWIGHCLKSRGGVVLKSPEGEEVLFVIKFEEVISNNKAEYETLSVGINLAKEARAGAINIKSDSQLVVEQVTGGSKPEIRR
;
A
#
# COMPACT_ATOMS: atom_id res chain seq x y z
N MET A 1 30.77 11.53 25.83
CA MET A 1 31.55 10.34 25.41
C MET A 1 30.56 9.29 24.91
N ASP A 2 29.65 9.67 24.02
CA ASP A 2 29.85 9.90 22.57
C ASP A 2 29.90 8.57 21.85
N ASN A 3 28.81 8.25 21.15
CA ASN A 3 28.82 7.50 19.88
C ASN A 3 27.46 7.73 19.21
N VAL A 4 27.28 8.98 18.77
CA VAL A 4 26.26 9.32 17.77
C VAL A 4 26.57 8.52 16.51
N ARG A 5 25.65 7.64 16.11
CA ARG A 5 25.51 7.24 14.71
C ARG A 5 24.08 7.52 14.29
N GLY A 6 23.86 8.78 13.93
CA GLY A 6 22.66 9.19 13.21
C GLY A 6 22.62 8.47 11.86
N TRP A 7 21.55 7.70 11.64
CA TRP A 7 21.21 7.23 10.31
C TRP A 7 20.25 8.25 9.70
N ILE A 8 20.78 9.20 8.93
CA ILE A 8 19.97 9.93 7.95
C ILE A 8 19.88 9.02 6.72
N GLY A 9 18.98 8.03 6.80
CA GLY A 9 18.58 7.26 5.63
C GLY A 9 17.67 8.12 4.77
N HIS A 10 18.22 8.82 3.79
CA HIS A 10 17.43 9.39 2.71
C HIS A 10 16.82 8.22 1.91
N CYS A 11 15.61 7.79 2.29
CA CYS A 11 14.89 6.71 1.62
C CYS A 11 14.32 7.24 0.30
N LEU A 12 15.14 7.28 -0.75
CA LEU A 12 14.77 7.82 -2.08
C LEU A 12 13.84 6.91 -2.91
N LYS A 13 13.26 5.84 -2.35
CA LYS A 13 12.41 4.93 -3.13
C LYS A 13 11.23 4.47 -2.29
N SER A 14 10.15 5.25 -2.30
CA SER A 14 8.85 4.75 -1.87
C SER A 14 8.43 3.62 -2.81
N ARG A 15 8.00 2.50 -2.24
CA ARG A 15 7.54 1.31 -2.98
C ARG A 15 6.36 0.71 -2.26
N GLY A 16 5.48 0.05 -3.01
CA GLY A 16 4.45 -0.81 -2.46
C GLY A 16 4.29 -2.08 -3.29
N GLY A 17 3.64 -3.08 -2.70
CA GLY A 17 3.45 -4.39 -3.31
C GLY A 17 1.99 -4.83 -3.29
N VAL A 18 1.54 -5.47 -4.37
CA VAL A 18 0.26 -6.17 -4.47
C VAL A 18 0.54 -7.62 -4.80
N VAL A 19 -0.06 -8.55 -4.05
CA VAL A 19 -0.08 -9.97 -4.40
C VAL A 19 -1.45 -10.31 -4.93
N LEU A 20 -1.53 -10.78 -6.17
CA LEU A 20 -2.72 -11.41 -6.73
C LEU A 20 -2.56 -12.92 -6.62
N LYS A 21 -3.57 -13.58 -6.06
CA LYS A 21 -3.61 -15.03 -5.91
C LYS A 21 -4.77 -15.60 -6.70
N SER A 22 -4.51 -16.56 -7.58
CA SER A 22 -5.56 -17.30 -8.28
C SER A 22 -6.21 -18.33 -7.33
N PRO A 23 -7.46 -18.73 -7.58
CA PRO A 23 -8.10 -19.83 -6.85
C PRO A 23 -7.30 -21.14 -6.90
N GLU A 24 -6.54 -21.36 -7.96
CA GLU A 24 -5.69 -22.53 -8.20
C GLU A 24 -4.37 -22.47 -7.40
N GLY A 25 -4.09 -21.34 -6.75
CA GLY A 25 -2.97 -21.15 -5.84
C GLY A 25 -1.75 -20.46 -6.45
N GLU A 26 -1.83 -20.00 -7.70
CA GLU A 26 -0.75 -19.21 -8.32
C GLU A 26 -0.71 -17.82 -7.70
N GLU A 27 0.48 -17.29 -7.46
CA GLU A 27 0.68 -15.96 -6.88
C GLU A 27 1.55 -15.11 -7.80
N VAL A 28 1.11 -13.88 -8.06
CA VAL A 28 1.87 -12.87 -8.80
C VAL A 28 2.04 -11.64 -7.92
N LEU A 29 3.30 -11.27 -7.67
CA LEU A 29 3.67 -10.05 -6.96
C LEU A 29 3.90 -8.90 -7.95
N PHE A 30 3.14 -7.83 -7.80
CA PHE A 30 3.35 -6.56 -8.47
C PHE A 30 4.02 -5.59 -7.52
N VAL A 31 5.16 -5.02 -7.91
CA VAL A 31 5.87 -4.00 -7.13
C VAL A 31 5.76 -2.66 -7.84
N ILE A 32 5.15 -1.70 -7.17
CA ILE A 32 5.03 -0.33 -7.65
C ILE A 32 6.18 0.47 -7.08
N LYS A 33 6.92 1.13 -7.96
CA LYS A 33 7.97 2.06 -7.60
C LYS A 33 7.42 3.46 -7.83
N PHE A 34 7.42 4.27 -6.78
CA PHE A 34 7.03 5.67 -6.88
C PHE A 34 8.25 6.48 -7.31
N GLU A 35 8.06 7.39 -8.26
CA GLU A 35 9.10 8.32 -8.72
C GLU A 35 9.41 9.38 -7.65
N GLU A 36 8.43 9.65 -6.79
CA GLU A 36 8.53 10.58 -5.68
C GLU A 36 8.69 9.84 -4.35
N VAL A 37 9.30 10.54 -3.38
CA VAL A 37 9.30 10.11 -1.98
C VAL A 37 7.94 10.46 -1.37
N ILE A 38 7.08 9.46 -1.25
CA ILE A 38 5.77 9.57 -0.62
C ILE A 38 5.76 8.87 0.74
N SER A 39 4.84 9.26 1.63
CA SER A 39 4.63 8.60 2.92
C SER A 39 4.17 7.16 2.75
N ASN A 40 4.44 6.30 3.73
CA ASN A 40 4.02 4.89 3.70
C ASN A 40 2.52 4.74 3.45
N ASN A 41 1.69 5.51 4.18
CA ASN A 41 0.24 5.49 4.02
C ASN A 41 -0.20 5.85 2.58
N LYS A 42 0.49 6.81 1.95
CA LYS A 42 0.21 7.18 0.55
C LYS A 42 0.66 6.06 -0.39
N ALA A 43 1.82 5.46 -0.15
CA ALA A 43 2.31 4.33 -0.95
C ALA A 43 1.37 3.14 -0.88
N GLU A 44 0.87 2.79 0.30
CA GLU A 44 -0.11 1.72 0.51
C GLU A 44 -1.44 2.02 -0.19
N TYR A 45 -1.95 3.25 -0.07
CA TYR A 45 -3.19 3.66 -0.73
C TYR A 45 -3.09 3.57 -2.26
N GLU A 46 -2.03 4.13 -2.84
CA GLU A 46 -1.80 4.09 -4.29
C GLU A 46 -1.61 2.65 -4.78
N THR A 47 -0.87 1.85 -4.00
CA THR A 47 -0.66 0.43 -4.28
C THR A 47 -1.96 -0.36 -4.29
N LEU A 48 -2.83 -0.08 -3.32
CA LEU A 48 -4.14 -0.69 -3.24
C LEU A 48 -5.02 -0.33 -4.45
N SER A 49 -5.03 0.95 -4.85
CA SER A 49 -5.78 1.42 -6.01
C SER A 49 -5.36 0.69 -7.29
N VAL A 50 -4.06 0.54 -7.52
CA VAL A 50 -3.53 -0.25 -8.63
C VAL A 50 -3.92 -1.72 -8.52
N GLY A 51 -3.84 -2.33 -7.33
CA GLY A 51 -4.25 -3.71 -7.12
C GLY A 51 -5.72 -3.99 -7.43
N ILE A 52 -6.61 -3.05 -7.07
CA ILE A 52 -8.04 -3.12 -7.40
C ILE A 52 -8.25 -3.05 -8.92
N ASN A 53 -7.55 -2.15 -9.62
CA ASN A 53 -7.66 -2.04 -11.07
C ASN A 53 -7.14 -3.31 -11.78
N LEU A 54 -6.00 -3.85 -11.35
CA LEU A 54 -5.48 -5.12 -11.87
C LEU A 54 -6.47 -6.27 -11.69
N ALA A 55 -7.11 -6.36 -10.53
CA ALA A 55 -8.10 -7.40 -10.29
C ALA A 55 -9.37 -7.23 -11.15
N LYS A 56 -9.79 -5.99 -11.43
CA LYS A 56 -10.88 -5.69 -12.37
C LYS A 56 -10.51 -6.10 -13.80
N GLU A 57 -9.29 -5.77 -14.25
CA GLU A 57 -8.78 -6.16 -15.58
C GLU A 57 -8.69 -7.69 -15.72
N ALA A 58 -8.27 -8.37 -14.65
CA ALA A 58 -8.28 -9.82 -14.54
C ALA A 58 -9.69 -10.44 -14.42
N ARG A 59 -10.75 -9.62 -14.39
CA ARG A 59 -12.16 -10.04 -14.23
C ARG A 59 -12.37 -10.93 -13.00
N ALA A 60 -11.65 -10.65 -11.91
CA ALA A 60 -11.79 -11.38 -10.67
C ALA A 60 -13.24 -11.27 -10.14
N GLY A 61 -13.88 -12.41 -9.88
CA GLY A 61 -15.25 -12.44 -9.33
C GLY A 61 -15.34 -11.94 -7.88
N ALA A 62 -14.24 -12.02 -7.14
CA ALA A 62 -14.10 -11.48 -5.79
C ALA A 62 -12.61 -11.14 -5.52
N ILE A 63 -12.37 -10.13 -4.69
CA ILE A 63 -11.02 -9.76 -4.24
C ILE A 63 -10.99 -9.75 -2.70
N ASN A 64 -9.92 -10.30 -2.12
CA ASN A 64 -9.68 -10.22 -0.68
C ASN A 64 -8.44 -9.36 -0.44
N ILE A 65 -8.65 -8.13 0.01
CA ILE A 65 -7.58 -7.18 0.30
C ILE A 65 -7.10 -7.42 1.74
N LYS A 66 -5.78 -7.53 1.94
CA LYS A 66 -5.14 -7.54 3.26
C LYS A 66 -4.20 -6.35 3.33
N SER A 67 -4.36 -5.53 4.35
CA SER A 67 -3.48 -4.41 4.67
C SER A 67 -3.15 -4.49 6.17
N ASP A 68 -1.90 -4.24 6.52
CA ASP A 68 -1.46 -4.04 7.91
C ASP A 68 -1.77 -2.62 8.41
N SER A 69 -2.09 -1.71 7.49
CA SER A 69 -2.44 -0.32 7.77
C SER A 69 -3.92 -0.16 8.08
N GLN A 70 -4.22 -0.05 9.38
CA GLN A 70 -5.57 0.17 9.89
C GLN A 70 -6.22 1.43 9.28
N LEU A 71 -5.44 2.48 9.01
CA LEU A 71 -5.93 3.71 8.37
C LEU A 71 -6.43 3.47 6.94
N VAL A 72 -5.71 2.67 6.14
CA VAL A 72 -6.13 2.35 4.77
C VAL A 72 -7.40 1.50 4.79
N VAL A 73 -7.49 0.55 5.73
CA VAL A 73 -8.70 -0.27 5.93
C VAL A 73 -9.89 0.62 6.30
N GLU A 74 -9.72 1.53 7.24
CA GLU A 74 -10.76 2.46 7.72
C GLU A 74 -11.25 3.40 6.61
N GLN A 75 -10.36 3.96 5.79
CA GLN A 75 -10.75 4.84 4.67
C GLN A 75 -11.51 4.09 3.57
N VAL A 76 -11.11 2.85 3.26
CA VAL A 76 -11.71 2.05 2.18
C VAL A 76 -13.04 1.41 2.60
N THR A 77 -13.17 1.05 3.88
CA THR A 77 -14.41 0.50 4.45
C THR A 77 -15.42 1.59 4.86
N GLY A 78 -15.08 2.87 4.68
CA GLY A 78 -15.93 4.01 5.04
C GLY A 78 -15.97 4.31 6.55
N GLY A 79 -15.14 3.64 7.34
CA GLY A 79 -15.03 3.80 8.78
C GLY A 79 -14.05 4.89 9.18
N SER A 80 -14.33 6.16 8.85
CA SER A 80 -13.90 7.33 9.63
C SER A 80 -14.42 8.63 9.00
N LYS A 81 -15.20 9.39 9.77
CA LYS A 81 -15.43 10.82 9.51
C LYS A 81 -14.06 11.54 9.52
N PRO A 82 -13.84 12.56 8.67
CA PRO A 82 -12.63 13.34 8.76
C PRO A 82 -12.58 14.02 10.13
N GLU A 83 -11.61 13.64 10.96
CA GLU A 83 -11.22 14.47 12.09
C GLU A 83 -10.45 15.67 11.50
N ILE A 84 -11.18 16.76 11.28
CA ILE A 84 -10.60 18.05 10.94
C ILE A 84 -9.74 18.47 12.13
N ARG A 85 -8.43 18.29 12.03
CA ARG A 85 -7.49 19.01 12.88
C ARG A 85 -7.07 20.32 12.22
N ARG A 86 -7.76 21.36 12.68
CA ARG A 86 -7.55 22.81 12.58
C ARG A 86 -8.04 23.48 11.30
#